data_AF-A0A6H2A3Y0-F1
#
_entry.id   AF-A0A6H2A3Y0-F1
#
_cell.length_a   1.000
_cell.length_b   1.000
_cell.length_c   1.000
_cell.angle_alpha   90.00
_cell.angle_beta   90.00
_cell.angle_gamma   90.00
#
_symmetry.space_group_name_H-M   'P 1'
#
loop_
_entity.id
_entity.type
_entity.pdbx_description
1 polymer ?
#
loop_
_entity_poly.entity_id
_entity_poly.type
_entity_poly.pdbx_seq_one_letter_code
_entity_poly.pdbx_strand_id
1 'polypeptide(L)'
;MPDEMDKLMLKQIAEIEQRDESQVLAELAGELIEEMIYTVEVYDRRKKKTIRKARLSWAGTKEVARSRGNIVLADPVVTDLDTTIRVMVKATDLTRNFTVFGGCQQPRKMKINDVDDKTGEVTGHHFEDDAYCFQKGLSKCQRNALSLCIPADYSARCIDRFLKATGKAKLIPQETKKAEAPTKSQIKPREEWDKITEDMVPDYPHLEPIIWNLSKMQPAVMYRELGVSTRSDMTIPAWDAFLTLKQRFIGESEEVTNDNQRHTEVT
;
A
#
# COMPACT_ATOMS: atom_id res chain seq x y z
N MET A 1 -10.56 -19.07 26.03
CA MET A 1 -9.77 -17.87 26.41
C MET A 1 -9.13 -17.32 25.14
N PRO A 2 -9.19 -16.01 24.86
CA PRO A 2 -8.55 -15.43 23.68
C PRO A 2 -7.04 -15.67 23.74
N ASP A 3 -6.46 -16.07 22.61
CA ASP A 3 -5.01 -16.20 22.47
C ASP A 3 -4.34 -14.84 22.76
N GLU A 4 -3.08 -14.85 23.21
CA GLU A 4 -2.31 -13.62 23.45
C GLU A 4 -2.25 -12.75 22.19
N MET A 5 -2.28 -13.41 21.02
CA MET A 5 -2.39 -12.80 19.70
C MET A 5 -3.70 -12.03 19.49
N ASP A 6 -4.83 -12.59 19.91
CA ASP A 6 -6.15 -11.96 19.77
C ASP A 6 -6.23 -10.70 20.62
N LYS A 7 -5.66 -10.73 21.84
CA LYS A 7 -5.57 -9.56 22.71
C LYS A 7 -4.76 -8.43 22.08
N LEU A 8 -3.64 -8.75 21.43
CA LEU A 8 -2.81 -7.75 20.75
C LEU A 8 -3.57 -7.10 19.57
N MET A 9 -4.26 -7.90 18.76
CA MET A 9 -5.05 -7.40 17.64
C MET A 9 -6.23 -6.54 18.11
N LEU A 10 -6.94 -6.98 19.15
CA LEU A 10 -8.04 -6.20 19.74
C LEU A 10 -7.55 -4.86 20.29
N LYS A 11 -6.38 -4.84 20.93
CA LYS A 11 -5.76 -3.59 21.41
C LYS A 11 -5.42 -2.63 20.26
N GLN A 12 -4.88 -3.15 19.15
CA GLN A 12 -4.59 -2.34 17.95
C GLN A 12 -5.87 -1.77 17.31
N ILE A 13 -6.94 -2.57 17.23
CA ILE A 13 -8.22 -2.10 16.70
C ILE A 13 -8.77 -0.99 17.60
N ALA A 14 -8.77 -1.20 18.92
CA ALA A 14 -9.24 -0.21 19.88
C ALA A 14 -8.45 1.11 19.80
N GLU A 15 -7.13 1.06 19.61
CA GLU A 15 -6.31 2.26 19.47
C GLU A 15 -6.66 3.06 18.21
N ILE A 16 -6.85 2.39 17.07
CA ILE A 16 -7.26 3.04 15.82
C ILE A 16 -8.64 3.66 15.98
N GLU A 17 -9.57 2.92 16.60
CA GLU A 17 -10.93 3.39 16.83
C GLU A 17 -10.95 4.64 17.73
N GLN A 18 -10.16 4.66 18.79
CA GLN A 18 -10.05 5.82 19.68
C GLN A 18 -9.51 7.05 18.94
N ARG A 19 -8.50 6.89 18.08
CA ARG A 19 -7.95 8.00 17.29
C ARG A 19 -8.96 8.50 16.24
N ASP A 20 -9.65 7.60 15.55
CA ASP A 20 -10.72 7.97 14.63
C ASP A 20 -11.83 8.74 15.36
N GLU A 21 -12.27 8.26 16.53
CA GLU A 21 -13.29 8.95 17.33
C GLU A 21 -12.83 10.34 17.76
N SER A 22 -11.57 10.51 18.17
CA SER A 22 -11.04 11.85 18.49
C SER A 22 -11.06 12.79 17.28
N GLN A 23 -10.77 12.29 16.08
CA GLN A 23 -10.86 13.08 14.86
C GLN A 23 -12.31 13.45 14.54
N VAL A 24 -13.24 12.51 14.67
CA VAL A 24 -14.67 12.79 14.47
C VAL A 24 -15.16 13.87 15.43
N LEU A 25 -14.77 13.81 16.70
CA LEU A 25 -15.15 14.82 17.70
C LEU A 25 -14.52 16.19 17.40
N ALA A 26 -13.23 16.23 17.03
CA ALA A 26 -12.56 17.46 16.62
C ALA A 26 -13.25 18.12 15.41
N GLU A 27 -13.64 17.31 14.41
CA GLU A 27 -14.40 17.77 13.25
C GLU A 27 -15.77 18.35 13.63
N LEU A 28 -16.49 17.69 14.55
CA LEU A 28 -17.78 18.18 15.04
C LEU A 28 -17.64 19.47 15.85
N ALA A 29 -16.50 19.67 16.51
CA ALA A 29 -16.15 20.92 17.19
C ALA A 29 -15.69 22.03 16.22
N GLY A 30 -15.56 21.73 14.92
CA GLY A 30 -15.11 22.68 13.90
C GLY A 30 -13.60 22.84 13.80
N GLU A 31 -12.83 21.92 14.40
CA GLU A 31 -11.37 21.94 14.36
C GLU A 31 -10.83 21.47 13.00
N LEU A 32 -9.69 22.01 12.59
CA LEU A 32 -8.98 21.56 11.40
C LEU A 32 -8.15 20.32 11.74
N ILE A 33 -8.43 19.21 11.03
CA ILE A 33 -7.67 17.97 11.20
C ILE A 33 -6.51 17.92 10.21
N GLU A 34 -5.29 18.06 10.72
CA GLU A 34 -4.06 17.98 9.92
C GLU A 34 -3.53 16.55 9.77
N GLU A 35 -3.85 15.67 10.71
CA GLU A 35 -3.31 14.31 10.74
C GLU A 35 -4.05 13.38 9.77
N MET A 36 -3.50 13.23 8.56
CA MET A 36 -4.06 12.36 7.51
C MET A 36 -3.64 10.89 7.62
N ILE A 37 -2.69 10.58 8.50
CA ILE A 37 -2.11 9.23 8.64
C ILE A 37 -1.79 8.92 10.09
N TYR A 38 -1.96 7.65 10.47
CA TYR A 38 -1.48 7.12 11.73
C TYR A 38 -0.35 6.12 11.48
N THR A 39 0.62 6.07 12.39
CA THR A 39 1.56 4.95 12.44
C THR A 39 1.09 3.99 13.53
N VAL A 40 0.82 2.75 13.13
CA VAL A 40 0.38 1.69 14.04
C VAL A 40 1.39 0.55 14.04
N GLU A 41 1.62 -0.01 15.22
CA GLU A 41 2.43 -1.21 15.38
C GLU A 41 1.53 -2.43 15.09
N VAL A 42 1.84 -3.16 14.02
CA VAL A 42 1.10 -4.33 13.56
C VAL A 42 1.99 -5.55 13.68
N TYR A 43 1.48 -6.63 14.26
CA TYR A 43 2.22 -7.89 14.28
C TYR A 43 2.11 -8.59 12.93
N ASP A 44 3.24 -8.79 12.26
CA ASP A 44 3.32 -9.56 11.02
C ASP A 44 3.48 -11.04 11.34
N ARG A 45 2.41 -11.82 11.15
CA ARG A 45 2.41 -13.27 11.38
C ARG A 45 3.43 -14.02 10.53
N ARG A 46 3.73 -13.55 9.31
CA ARG A 46 4.68 -14.21 8.41
C ARG A 46 6.11 -13.98 8.87
N LYS A 47 6.41 -12.76 9.32
CA LYS A 47 7.74 -12.38 9.82
C LYS A 47 7.93 -12.64 11.32
N LYS A 48 6.86 -13.03 12.03
CA LYS A 48 6.79 -13.19 13.49
C LYS A 48 7.32 -11.97 14.27
N LYS A 49 7.09 -10.76 13.74
CA LYS A 49 7.64 -9.50 14.30
C LYS A 49 6.62 -8.37 14.24
N THR A 50 6.69 -7.47 15.22
CA THR A 50 5.95 -6.21 15.19
C THR A 50 6.61 -5.25 14.20
N ILE A 51 5.81 -4.73 13.27
CA ILE A 51 6.23 -3.77 12.26
C ILE A 51 5.37 -2.51 12.35
N ARG A 52 5.99 -1.35 12.15
CA ARG A 52 5.26 -0.08 12.06
C ARG A 52 4.69 0.07 10.66
N LYS A 53 3.38 0.25 10.55
CA LYS A 53 2.70 0.54 9.28
C LYS A 53 1.98 1.88 9.38
N ALA A 54 2.14 2.71 8.35
CA ALA A 54 1.24 3.82 8.15
C ALA A 54 -0.14 3.31 7.69
N ARG A 55 -1.19 3.92 8.23
CA ARG A 55 -2.58 3.76 7.81
C ARG A 55 -3.18 5.14 7.61
N LEU A 56 -4.18 5.23 6.74
CA LEU A 56 -4.99 6.43 6.63
C LEU A 56 -5.76 6.63 7.94
N SER A 57 -5.81 7.86 8.42
CA SER A 57 -6.74 8.27 9.47
C SER A 57 -8.16 8.39 8.92
N TRP A 58 -9.14 8.69 9.77
CA TRP A 58 -10.46 9.11 9.33
C TRP A 58 -10.39 10.26 8.31
N ALA A 59 -9.71 11.36 8.65
CA ALA A 59 -9.55 12.51 7.76
C ALA A 59 -8.83 12.12 6.46
N GLY A 60 -7.76 11.34 6.56
CA GLY A 60 -7.02 10.85 5.39
C GLY A 60 -7.86 9.97 4.48
N THR A 61 -8.70 9.11 5.05
CA THR A 61 -9.60 8.23 4.26
C THR A 61 -10.60 9.05 3.45
N LYS A 62 -11.19 10.10 4.05
CA LYS A 62 -12.09 11.02 3.34
C LYS A 62 -11.38 11.78 2.23
N GLU A 63 -10.17 12.28 2.49
CA GLU A 63 -9.41 13.03 1.48
C GLU A 63 -9.01 12.13 0.31
N VAL A 64 -8.62 10.88 0.57
CA VAL A 64 -8.32 9.90 -0.48
C VAL A 64 -9.58 9.56 -1.29
N ALA A 65 -10.72 9.35 -0.63
CA ALA A 65 -11.99 9.12 -1.31
C ALA A 65 -12.36 10.31 -2.22
N ARG A 66 -12.21 11.54 -1.70
CA ARG A 66 -12.48 12.78 -2.44
C ARG A 66 -11.56 12.94 -3.65
N SER A 67 -10.25 12.76 -3.46
CA SER A 67 -9.25 12.87 -4.53
C SER A 67 -9.43 11.82 -5.62
N ARG A 68 -9.95 10.64 -5.27
CA ARG A 68 -10.26 9.59 -6.23
C ARG A 68 -11.50 9.91 -7.06
N GLY A 69 -12.49 10.56 -6.44
CA GLY A 69 -13.79 10.84 -7.05
C GLY A 69 -14.59 9.57 -7.34
N ASN A 70 -15.80 9.75 -7.88
CA ASN A 70 -16.68 8.66 -8.35
C ASN A 70 -16.99 7.57 -7.31
N ILE A 71 -16.89 7.88 -6.02
CA ILE A 71 -17.37 7.03 -4.92
C ILE A 71 -18.62 7.67 -4.34
N VAL A 72 -19.70 6.91 -4.30
CA VAL A 72 -20.98 7.33 -3.71
C VAL A 72 -21.25 6.49 -2.47
N LEU A 73 -21.60 7.16 -1.37
CA LEU A 73 -22.14 6.52 -0.18
C LEU A 73 -23.66 6.61 -0.23
N ALA A 74 -24.34 5.48 -0.05
CA ALA A 74 -25.79 5.46 0.09
C ALA A 74 -26.20 5.87 1.51
N ASP A 75 -27.49 6.15 1.69
CA ASP A 75 -28.07 6.44 3.00
C ASP A 75 -27.76 5.32 4.01
N PRO A 76 -27.38 5.67 5.25
CA PRO A 76 -27.06 4.68 6.26
C PRO A 76 -28.30 3.92 6.70
N VAL A 77 -28.17 2.60 6.83
CA VAL A 77 -29.15 1.77 7.54
C VAL A 77 -28.74 1.74 9.01
N VAL A 78 -29.62 2.27 9.87
CA VAL A 78 -29.40 2.35 11.31
C VAL A 78 -30.37 1.40 12.00
N THR A 79 -29.84 0.48 12.79
CA THR A 79 -30.63 -0.36 13.68
C THR A 79 -30.33 0.04 15.11
N ASP A 80 -31.36 0.56 15.77
CA ASP A 80 -31.28 0.90 17.19
C ASP A 80 -31.45 -0.36 18.06
N LEU A 81 -30.54 -0.56 19.01
CA LEU A 81 -30.56 -1.66 19.97
C LEU A 81 -30.41 -1.07 21.38
N ASP A 82 -30.79 -1.85 22.40
CA ASP A 82 -30.86 -1.37 23.79
C ASP A 82 -29.55 -0.75 24.30
N THR A 83 -28.40 -1.33 23.96
CA THR A 83 -27.09 -0.92 24.49
C THR A 83 -26.15 -0.35 23.43
N THR A 84 -26.48 -0.50 22.15
CA THR A 84 -25.61 -0.13 21.03
C THR A 84 -26.46 0.33 19.85
N ILE A 85 -25.89 1.11 18.95
CA ILE A 85 -26.46 1.29 17.61
C ILE A 85 -25.65 0.47 16.62
N ARG A 86 -26.32 -0.10 15.62
CA ARG A 86 -25.67 -0.71 14.46
C ARG A 86 -25.88 0.19 13.27
N VAL A 87 -24.80 0.55 12.59
CA VAL A 87 -24.84 1.38 11.39
C VAL A 87 -24.22 0.61 10.24
N MET A 88 -24.87 0.61 9.08
CA MET A 88 -24.36 0.05 7.84
C MET A 88 -24.44 1.09 6.72
N VAL A 89 -23.36 1.23 5.95
CA VAL A 89 -23.26 2.16 4.83
C VAL A 89 -22.77 1.39 3.61
N LYS A 90 -23.48 1.57 2.49
CA LYS A 90 -23.04 1.05 1.18
C LYS A 90 -22.16 2.08 0.49
N ALA A 91 -20.98 1.67 0.02
CA ALA A 91 -20.11 2.47 -0.84
C ALA A 91 -20.02 1.84 -2.22
N THR A 92 -20.12 2.67 -3.27
CA THR A 92 -20.02 2.22 -4.67
C THR A 92 -18.97 3.06 -5.42
N ASP A 93 -17.94 2.41 -5.97
CA ASP A 93 -17.02 2.99 -6.97
C ASP A 93 -17.70 2.86 -8.35
N LEU A 94 -18.21 3.99 -8.84
CA LEU A 94 -18.94 4.07 -10.11
C LEU A 94 -18.04 3.80 -11.32
N THR A 95 -16.73 4.02 -11.20
CA THR A 95 -15.77 3.79 -12.30
C THR A 95 -15.58 2.30 -12.57
N ARG A 96 -15.61 1.48 -11.51
CA ARG A 96 -15.36 0.04 -11.57
C ARG A 96 -16.62 -0.80 -11.36
N ASN A 97 -17.75 -0.13 -11.15
CA ASN A 97 -19.01 -0.76 -10.74
C ASN A 97 -18.82 -1.73 -9.55
N PHE A 98 -18.03 -1.30 -8.57
CA PHE A 98 -17.69 -2.12 -7.41
C PHE A 98 -18.40 -1.58 -6.18
N THR A 99 -19.07 -2.47 -5.43
CA THR A 99 -19.85 -2.10 -4.24
C THR A 99 -19.42 -2.90 -3.04
N VAL A 100 -19.29 -2.21 -1.91
CA VAL A 100 -18.96 -2.80 -0.60
C VAL A 100 -19.83 -2.19 0.49
N PHE A 101 -19.92 -2.90 1.60
CA PHE A 101 -20.62 -2.44 2.79
C PHE A 101 -19.61 -2.22 3.92
N GLY A 102 -19.66 -1.04 4.51
CA GLY A 102 -19.10 -0.78 5.83
C GLY A 102 -20.16 -1.07 6.88
N GLY A 103 -19.75 -1.67 7.99
CA GLY A 103 -20.60 -1.87 9.15
C GLY A 103 -19.85 -1.53 10.42
N CYS A 104 -20.57 -1.09 11.45
CA CYS A 104 -20.05 -0.99 12.79
C CYS A 104 -21.15 -1.14 13.84
N GLN A 105 -20.73 -1.39 15.07
CA GLN A 105 -21.55 -1.22 16.27
C GLN A 105 -20.90 -0.15 17.14
N GLN A 106 -21.71 0.79 17.62
CA GLN A 106 -21.26 1.85 18.54
C GLN A 106 -22.03 1.70 19.86
N PRO A 107 -21.34 1.54 21.00
CA PRO A 107 -21.97 1.56 22.31
C PRO A 107 -22.66 2.90 22.60
N ARG A 108 -23.82 2.84 23.24
CA ARG A 108 -24.55 4.05 23.70
C ARG A 108 -23.85 4.76 24.85
N LYS A 109 -22.96 4.06 25.55
CA LYS A 109 -22.18 4.61 26.65
C LYS A 109 -20.73 4.78 26.26
N MET A 110 -20.14 5.91 26.62
CA MET A 110 -18.71 6.17 26.47
C MET A 110 -18.02 6.18 27.82
N LYS A 111 -16.75 5.76 27.82
CA LYS A 111 -15.88 5.88 28.98
C LYS A 111 -15.39 7.31 29.08
N ILE A 112 -15.67 7.98 30.20
CA ILE A 112 -15.14 9.29 30.54
C ILE A 112 -14.06 9.09 31.59
N ASN A 113 -12.92 9.74 31.39
CA ASN A 113 -11.87 9.76 32.40
C ASN A 113 -12.20 10.85 33.41
N ASP A 114 -12.24 10.49 34.69
CA ASP A 114 -12.38 11.46 35.78
C ASP A 114 -11.04 12.16 35.95
N VAL A 115 -11.06 13.49 35.89
CA VAL A 115 -9.85 14.32 36.00
C VAL A 115 -9.93 15.11 37.30
N ASP A 116 -8.87 15.11 38.09
CA ASP A 116 -8.77 16.02 39.24
C ASP A 116 -8.58 17.45 38.72
N ASP A 117 -9.55 18.32 39.01
CA ASP A 117 -9.58 19.72 38.56
C ASP A 117 -8.31 20.52 38.94
N LYS A 118 -7.57 20.10 39.97
CA LYS A 118 -6.38 20.80 40.45
C LYS A 118 -5.09 20.32 39.81
N THR A 119 -4.97 19.02 39.55
CA THR A 119 -3.73 18.42 39.04
C THR A 119 -3.80 18.09 37.55
N GLY A 120 -5.01 18.00 36.99
CA GLY A 120 -5.24 17.48 35.65
C GLY A 120 -4.98 15.98 35.52
N GLU A 121 -4.74 15.28 36.64
CA GLU A 121 -4.45 13.85 36.62
C GLU A 121 -5.75 13.04 36.53
N VAL A 122 -5.68 11.93 35.78
CA VAL A 122 -6.80 11.00 35.66
C VAL A 122 -6.90 10.19 36.95
N THR A 123 -7.94 10.43 37.74
CA THR A 123 -8.19 9.77 39.04
C THR A 123 -9.05 8.53 38.91
N GLY A 124 -9.82 8.43 37.83
CA GLY A 124 -10.82 7.38 37.66
C GLY A 124 -11.41 7.35 36.26
N HIS A 125 -12.47 6.57 36.12
CA HIS A 125 -13.33 6.63 34.95
C HIS A 125 -14.73 6.13 35.29
N HIS A 126 -15.72 6.72 34.64
CA HIS A 126 -17.10 6.26 34.65
C HIS A 126 -17.65 6.15 33.23
N PHE A 127 -18.88 5.63 33.12
CA PHE A 127 -19.58 5.48 31.86
C PHE A 127 -20.78 6.42 31.83
N GLU A 128 -20.83 7.28 30.81
CA GLU A 128 -21.95 8.18 30.55
C GLU A 128 -22.55 7.92 29.18
N ASP A 129 -23.77 8.40 28.97
CA ASP A 129 -24.43 8.32 27.67
C ASP A 129 -23.68 9.19 26.65
N ASP A 130 -23.32 8.58 25.53
CA ASP A 130 -22.56 9.22 24.46
C ASP A 130 -23.50 10.04 23.57
N ALA A 131 -23.51 11.36 23.80
CA ALA A 131 -24.29 12.32 23.01
C ALA A 131 -23.94 12.29 21.50
N TYR A 132 -22.76 11.77 21.15
CA TYR A 132 -22.27 11.67 19.77
C TYR A 132 -22.27 10.23 19.25
N CYS A 133 -22.97 9.31 19.92
CA CYS A 133 -23.04 7.89 19.56
C CYS A 133 -23.38 7.69 18.07
N PHE A 134 -24.39 8.40 17.58
CA PHE A 134 -24.80 8.31 16.17
C PHE A 134 -23.71 8.81 15.22
N GLN A 135 -23.13 9.97 15.47
CA GLN A 135 -22.11 10.59 14.63
C GLN A 135 -20.83 9.74 14.60
N LYS A 136 -20.39 9.21 15.75
CA LYS A 136 -19.25 8.28 15.83
C LYS A 136 -19.52 7.00 15.06
N GLY A 137 -20.70 6.40 15.26
CA GLY A 137 -21.11 5.19 14.55
C GLY A 137 -21.16 5.41 13.04
N LEU A 138 -21.79 6.50 12.58
CA LEU A 138 -21.87 6.83 11.16
C LEU A 138 -20.49 7.04 10.54
N SER A 139 -19.64 7.87 11.15
CA SER A 139 -18.28 8.14 10.65
C SER A 139 -17.42 6.89 10.60
N LYS A 140 -17.45 6.06 11.65
CA LYS A 140 -16.75 4.76 11.67
C LYS A 140 -17.23 3.83 10.56
N CYS A 141 -18.53 3.78 10.34
CA CYS A 141 -19.14 2.98 9.29
C CYS A 141 -18.73 3.46 7.89
N GLN A 142 -18.77 4.78 7.65
CA GLN A 142 -18.31 5.41 6.41
C GLN A 142 -16.82 5.13 6.18
N ARG A 143 -15.97 5.27 7.21
CA ARG A 143 -14.54 4.92 7.13
C ARG A 143 -14.33 3.48 6.70
N ASN A 144 -15.07 2.54 7.29
CA ASN A 144 -15.00 1.12 6.92
C ASN A 144 -15.40 0.90 5.47
N ALA A 145 -16.51 1.50 5.03
CA ALA A 145 -17.00 1.37 3.66
C ALA A 145 -15.98 1.94 2.66
N LEU A 146 -15.48 3.15 2.91
CA LEU A 146 -14.48 3.81 2.07
C LEU A 146 -13.16 3.04 2.03
N SER A 147 -12.67 2.57 3.18
CA SER A 147 -11.40 1.80 3.25
C SER A 147 -11.45 0.51 2.42
N LEU A 148 -12.63 -0.11 2.31
CA LEU A 148 -12.85 -1.29 1.47
C LEU A 148 -13.05 -0.93 0.00
N CYS A 149 -13.66 0.23 -0.28
CA CYS A 149 -13.97 0.68 -1.63
C CYS A 149 -12.74 1.26 -2.36
N ILE A 150 -11.79 1.84 -1.61
CA ILE A 150 -10.55 2.39 -2.14
C ILE A 150 -9.52 1.25 -2.32
N PRO A 151 -8.99 1.04 -3.54
CA PRO A 151 -7.93 0.07 -3.78
C PRO A 151 -6.69 0.33 -2.94
N ALA A 152 -6.11 -0.75 -2.42
CA ALA A 152 -4.96 -0.68 -1.52
C ALA A 152 -3.74 0.01 -2.15
N ASP A 153 -3.51 -0.16 -3.46
CA ASP A 153 -2.42 0.49 -4.19
C ASP A 153 -2.60 2.01 -4.25
N TYR A 154 -3.84 2.48 -4.42
CA TYR A 154 -4.17 3.90 -4.43
C TYR A 154 -3.98 4.50 -3.04
N SER A 155 -4.49 3.84 -1.99
CA SER A 155 -4.27 4.25 -0.60
C SER A 155 -2.79 4.33 -0.25
N ALA A 156 -1.98 3.35 -0.67
CA ALA A 156 -0.53 3.36 -0.43
C ALA A 156 0.17 4.57 -1.07
N ARG A 157 -0.17 4.90 -2.33
CA ARG A 157 0.37 6.10 -3.01
C ARG A 157 -0.02 7.40 -2.29
N CYS A 158 -1.25 7.48 -1.78
CA CYS A 158 -1.71 8.64 -1.03
C CYS A 158 -1.02 8.76 0.33
N ILE A 159 -0.83 7.64 1.05
CA ILE A 159 -0.06 7.60 2.29
C ILE A 159 1.36 8.13 2.05
N ASP A 160 2.04 7.66 1.00
CA ASP A 160 3.38 8.15 0.64
C ASP A 160 3.38 9.66 0.34
N ARG A 161 2.34 10.16 -0.33
CA ARG A 161 2.18 11.59 -0.60
C ARG A 161 2.02 12.39 0.71
N PHE A 162 1.15 11.95 1.62
CA PHE A 162 0.94 12.62 2.90
C PHE A 162 2.18 12.58 3.79
N LEU A 163 2.91 11.47 3.79
CA LEU A 163 4.19 11.36 4.49
C LEU A 163 5.24 12.34 3.98
N LYS A 164 5.31 12.53 2.66
CA LYS A 164 6.21 13.51 2.03
C LYS A 164 5.80 14.94 2.37
N ALA A 165 4.51 15.25 2.29
CA ALA A 165 3.99 16.59 2.58
C ALA A 165 4.21 17.03 4.04
N THR A 166 4.14 16.09 4.99
CA THR A 166 4.31 16.36 6.42
C THR A 166 5.77 16.32 6.90
N GLY A 167 6.73 16.05 6.00
CA GLY A 167 8.14 15.84 6.37
C GLY A 167 8.39 14.56 7.18
N LYS A 168 7.35 13.80 7.54
CA LYS A 168 7.40 12.55 8.33
C LYS A 168 7.84 11.33 7.51
N ALA A 169 8.11 11.48 6.21
CA ALA A 169 8.58 10.40 5.33
C ALA A 169 9.85 9.68 5.85
N LYS A 170 10.68 10.34 6.67
CA LYS A 170 11.88 9.75 7.27
C LYS A 170 11.63 8.91 8.54
N LEU A 171 10.43 8.97 9.14
CA LEU A 171 10.12 8.35 10.44
C LEU A 171 9.49 6.97 10.35
N ILE A 172 9.11 6.54 9.15
CA ILE A 172 8.68 5.16 8.90
C ILE A 172 9.86 4.48 8.22
N PRO A 173 10.37 3.36 8.75
CA PRO A 173 11.27 2.52 7.98
C PRO A 173 10.49 2.06 6.76
N GLN A 174 10.67 2.76 5.64
CA GLN A 174 10.31 2.23 4.34
C GLN A 174 11.23 1.03 4.13
N GLU A 175 10.76 -0.17 4.52
CA GLU A 175 11.06 -1.36 3.72
C GLU A 175 10.33 -1.20 2.36
N THR A 176 10.56 -0.09 1.64
CA THR A 176 10.70 -0.21 0.21
C THR A 176 11.86 -1.15 0.05
N LYS A 177 11.57 -2.43 -0.19
CA LYS A 177 12.47 -3.23 -1.00
C LYS A 177 12.66 -2.38 -2.26
N LYS A 178 13.75 -1.61 -2.33
CA LYS A 178 14.38 -1.32 -3.61
C LYS A 178 14.36 -2.67 -4.29
N ALA A 179 13.72 -2.78 -5.46
CA ALA A 179 13.84 -3.98 -6.26
C ALA A 179 15.35 -4.19 -6.43
N GLU A 180 15.92 -5.09 -5.64
CA GLU A 180 17.33 -5.44 -5.75
C GLU A 180 17.48 -5.95 -7.17
N ALA A 181 18.47 -5.41 -7.89
CA ALA A 181 18.80 -5.94 -9.19
C ALA A 181 18.96 -7.47 -9.06
N PRO A 182 18.40 -8.27 -9.99
CA PRO A 182 18.44 -9.71 -9.88
C PRO A 182 19.87 -10.16 -9.67
N THR A 183 20.08 -11.03 -8.68
CA THR A 183 21.42 -11.56 -8.39
C THR A 183 21.87 -12.42 -9.58
N LYS A 184 23.17 -12.50 -9.88
CA LYS A 184 23.68 -13.27 -11.04
C LYS A 184 23.17 -14.73 -11.09
N SER A 185 22.81 -15.32 -9.95
CA SER A 185 22.21 -16.66 -9.84
C SER A 185 20.76 -16.77 -10.34
N GLN A 186 20.07 -15.66 -10.55
CA GLN A 186 18.68 -15.61 -11.00
C GLN A 186 18.54 -15.37 -12.51
N ILE A 187 19.66 -15.05 -13.18
CA ILE A 187 19.73 -14.84 -14.63
C ILE A 187 19.99 -16.21 -15.28
N LYS A 188 19.11 -16.59 -16.22
CA LYS A 188 19.29 -17.79 -17.04
C LYS A 188 20.56 -17.69 -17.88
N PRO A 189 21.21 -18.82 -18.18
CA PRO A 189 22.47 -18.85 -18.91
C PRO A 189 22.25 -18.45 -20.39
N ARG A 190 23.35 -18.12 -21.08
CA ARG A 190 23.33 -17.51 -22.43
C ARG A 190 22.51 -18.29 -23.44
N GLU A 191 22.56 -19.61 -23.38
CA GLU A 191 21.88 -20.52 -24.31
C GLU A 191 20.35 -20.33 -24.28
N GLU A 192 19.79 -19.91 -23.15
CA GLU A 192 18.35 -19.64 -23.04
C GLU A 192 17.97 -18.29 -23.66
N TRP A 193 18.88 -17.32 -23.69
CA TRP A 193 18.67 -16.02 -24.33
C TRP A 193 18.89 -16.08 -25.85
N ASP A 194 19.75 -16.98 -26.33
CA ASP A 194 19.99 -17.21 -27.75
C ASP A 194 18.81 -17.93 -28.44
N LYS A 195 17.92 -18.59 -27.68
CA LYS A 195 16.69 -19.21 -28.21
C LYS A 195 15.59 -18.22 -28.55
N ILE A 196 15.68 -16.98 -28.08
CA ILE A 196 14.67 -15.97 -28.37
C ILE A 196 14.95 -15.37 -29.74
N THR A 197 13.96 -15.42 -30.61
CA THR A 197 13.99 -14.87 -31.97
C THR A 197 13.13 -13.62 -32.08
N GLU A 198 13.34 -12.82 -33.12
CA GLU A 198 12.67 -11.53 -33.32
C GLU A 198 11.13 -11.65 -33.40
N ASP A 199 10.63 -12.72 -34.01
CA ASP A 199 9.21 -13.04 -34.10
C ASP A 199 8.55 -13.30 -32.74
N MET A 200 9.32 -13.68 -31.73
CA MET A 200 8.83 -13.86 -30.35
C MET A 200 8.70 -12.54 -29.60
N VAL A 201 9.28 -11.44 -30.11
CA VAL A 201 9.32 -10.12 -29.48
C VAL A 201 8.75 -9.04 -30.43
N PRO A 202 7.49 -9.17 -30.89
CA PRO A 202 6.91 -8.19 -31.81
C PRO A 202 6.65 -6.82 -31.14
N ASP A 203 6.45 -6.80 -29.81
CA ASP A 203 6.21 -5.59 -29.03
C ASP A 203 6.63 -5.74 -27.55
N TYR A 204 6.48 -4.65 -26.77
CA TYR A 204 6.79 -4.64 -25.34
C TYR A 204 5.94 -5.60 -24.47
N PRO A 205 4.61 -5.72 -24.67
CA PRO A 205 3.79 -6.74 -24.01
C PRO A 205 4.34 -8.16 -24.12
N HIS A 206 4.96 -8.51 -25.25
CA HIS A 206 5.59 -9.82 -25.46
C HIS A 206 7.01 -9.87 -24.87
N LEU A 207 7.74 -8.76 -24.89
CA LEU A 207 9.07 -8.65 -24.28
C LEU A 207 9.04 -8.83 -22.75
N GLU A 208 8.10 -8.20 -22.06
CA GLU A 208 7.97 -8.19 -20.60
C GLU A 208 8.00 -9.60 -19.96
N PRO A 209 7.15 -10.56 -20.38
CA PRO A 209 7.17 -11.91 -19.82
C PRO A 209 8.44 -12.70 -20.20
N ILE A 210 9.04 -12.43 -21.36
CA ILE A 210 10.31 -13.05 -21.78
C ILE A 210 11.44 -12.62 -20.84
N ILE A 211 11.58 -11.32 -20.59
CA ILE A 211 12.59 -10.78 -19.68
C ILE A 211 12.34 -11.27 -18.24
N TRP A 212 11.09 -11.30 -17.78
CA TRP A 212 10.77 -11.89 -16.48
C TRP A 212 11.21 -13.37 -16.39
N ASN A 213 11.01 -14.15 -17.45
CA ASN A 213 11.41 -15.55 -17.46
C ASN A 213 12.92 -15.77 -17.48
N LEU A 214 13.66 -14.89 -18.16
CA LEU A 214 15.11 -14.97 -18.32
C LEU A 214 15.90 -14.40 -17.14
N SER A 215 15.43 -13.33 -16.51
CA SER A 215 16.19 -12.61 -15.48
C SER A 215 15.43 -12.39 -14.18
N LYS A 216 14.15 -12.80 -14.09
CA LYS A 216 13.25 -12.49 -12.97
C LYS A 216 13.15 -10.98 -12.69
N MET A 217 13.36 -10.18 -13.73
CA MET A 217 13.29 -8.73 -13.68
C MET A 217 11.86 -8.23 -13.88
N GLN A 218 11.38 -7.41 -12.95
CA GLN A 218 10.08 -6.74 -13.07
C GLN A 218 10.09 -5.72 -14.22
N PRO A 219 8.97 -5.51 -14.94
CA PRO A 219 8.89 -4.56 -16.06
C PRO A 219 9.38 -3.14 -15.71
N ALA A 220 9.06 -2.64 -14.52
CA ALA A 220 9.51 -1.32 -14.08
C ALA A 220 11.05 -1.22 -13.92
N VAL A 221 11.73 -2.32 -13.61
CA VAL A 221 13.20 -2.38 -13.54
C VAL A 221 13.77 -2.47 -14.95
N MET A 222 13.16 -3.28 -15.83
CA MET A 222 13.53 -3.41 -17.24
C MET A 222 13.54 -2.04 -17.95
N TYR A 223 12.49 -1.23 -17.80
CA TYR A 223 12.45 0.10 -18.40
C TYR A 223 13.55 1.02 -17.88
N ARG A 224 13.85 0.94 -16.58
CA ARG A 224 14.93 1.72 -15.97
C ARG A 224 16.30 1.30 -16.51
N GLU A 225 16.53 0.01 -16.75
CA GLU A 225 17.75 -0.48 -17.39
C GLU A 225 17.89 0.05 -18.82
N LEU A 226 16.76 0.23 -19.52
CA LEU A 226 16.67 0.85 -20.84
C LEU A 226 16.68 2.39 -20.80
N GLY A 227 16.87 2.99 -19.61
CA GLY A 227 17.02 4.44 -19.45
C GLY A 227 15.71 5.23 -19.41
N VAL A 228 14.55 4.57 -19.32
CA VAL A 228 13.24 5.23 -19.28
C VAL A 228 12.42 4.85 -18.05
N SER A 229 11.38 5.65 -17.76
CA SER A 229 10.56 5.45 -16.56
C SER A 229 9.33 4.59 -16.82
N THR A 230 8.78 4.65 -18.03
CA THR A 230 7.55 3.93 -18.40
C THR A 230 7.61 3.41 -19.83
N ARG A 231 6.71 2.46 -20.15
CA ARG A 231 6.57 1.92 -21.51
C ARG A 231 6.29 2.99 -22.57
N SER A 232 5.51 4.02 -22.23
CA SER A 232 5.17 5.11 -23.16
C SER A 232 6.37 5.97 -23.55
N ASP A 233 7.44 5.90 -22.78
CA ASP A 233 8.67 6.65 -23.03
C ASP A 233 9.67 5.87 -23.92
N MET A 234 9.34 4.63 -24.30
CA MET A 234 10.20 3.80 -25.14
C MET A 234 10.23 4.32 -26.57
N THR A 235 11.42 4.67 -27.05
CA THR A 235 11.64 5.13 -28.43
C THR A 235 12.29 4.07 -29.32
N ILE A 236 12.75 2.96 -28.74
CA ILE A 236 13.38 1.86 -29.49
C ILE A 236 12.39 0.71 -29.72
N PRO A 237 12.52 -0.05 -30.81
CA PRO A 237 11.78 -1.30 -31.02
C PRO A 237 11.99 -2.31 -29.89
N ALA A 238 11.00 -3.18 -29.65
CA ALA A 238 11.05 -4.17 -28.57
C ALA A 238 12.19 -5.19 -28.77
N TRP A 239 12.51 -5.53 -30.02
CA TRP A 239 13.65 -6.40 -30.34
C TRP A 239 15.00 -5.75 -30.00
N ASP A 240 15.20 -4.48 -30.34
CA ASP A 240 16.42 -3.74 -29.99
C ASP A 240 16.57 -3.59 -28.46
N ALA A 241 15.45 -3.38 -27.76
CA ALA A 241 15.41 -3.40 -26.30
C ALA A 241 15.83 -4.77 -25.73
N PHE A 242 15.37 -5.87 -26.33
CA PHE A 242 15.79 -7.22 -25.96
C PHE A 242 17.30 -7.41 -26.13
N LEU A 243 17.87 -7.06 -27.28
CA LEU A 243 19.30 -7.19 -27.56
C LEU A 243 20.15 -6.36 -26.58
N THR A 244 19.71 -5.14 -26.27
CA THR A 244 20.37 -4.27 -25.28
C THR A 244 20.41 -4.92 -23.90
N LEU A 245 19.29 -5.52 -23.46
CA LEU A 245 19.22 -6.21 -22.17
C LEU A 245 20.08 -7.48 -22.18
N LYS A 246 20.04 -8.25 -23.26
CA LYS A 246 20.84 -9.47 -23.44
C LYS A 246 22.33 -9.18 -23.31
N GLN A 247 22.83 -8.16 -24.02
CA GLN A 247 24.24 -7.76 -23.95
C GLN A 247 24.62 -7.34 -22.53
N ARG A 248 23.74 -6.62 -21.84
CA ARG A 248 23.99 -6.11 -20.48
C ARG A 248 24.03 -7.21 -19.41
N PHE A 249 23.20 -8.25 -19.53
CA PHE A 249 23.13 -9.31 -18.52
C PHE A 249 24.12 -10.45 -18.74
N ILE A 250 24.47 -10.73 -19.99
CA ILE A 250 25.30 -11.88 -20.34
C ILE A 250 26.71 -11.47 -20.73
N GLY A 251 26.91 -10.22 -21.17
CA GLY A 251 28.17 -9.76 -21.72
C GLY A 251 28.52 -10.44 -23.04
N GLU A 252 29.41 -9.82 -23.81
CA GLU A 252 30.12 -10.53 -24.87
C GLU A 252 31.11 -11.47 -24.18
N SER A 253 30.98 -12.77 -24.44
CA SER A 253 32.13 -13.66 -24.31
C SER A 253 33.17 -13.14 -25.29
N GLU A 254 34.32 -12.68 -24.80
CA GLU A 254 35.51 -12.56 -25.64
C GLU A 254 35.73 -13.91 -26.30
N GLU A 255 35.42 -14.01 -27.59
CA GLU A 255 36.09 -14.97 -28.45
C GLU A 255 37.55 -14.53 -28.49
N VAL A 256 38.36 -15.10 -27.61
CA VAL A 256 39.80 -15.22 -27.88
C VAL A 256 39.92 -16.18 -29.05
N THR A 257 39.75 -15.65 -30.27
CA THR A 257 40.27 -16.27 -31.48
C THR A 257 41.78 -16.34 -31.32
N ASN A 258 42.25 -17.49 -30.85
CA ASN A 258 43.64 -17.94 -31.00
C ASN A 258 43.90 -18.19 -32.49
N ASP A 259 43.96 -17.12 -33.27
CA ASP A 259 44.50 -17.13 -34.62
C ASP A 259 45.98 -16.73 -34.51
N ASN A 260 46.78 -17.67 -34.02
CA ASN A 260 48.23 -17.58 -34.15
C ASN A 260 48.86 -18.98 -34.15
N GLN A 261 48.60 -19.73 -35.23
CA GLN A 261 49.55 -20.71 -35.73
C GLN A 261 49.60 -20.69 -37.27
N ARG A 262 50.82 -20.42 -37.75
CA ARG A 262 51.41 -20.77 -39.07
C ARG A 262 51.27 -19.72 -40.18
N HIS A 263 52.33 -18.92 -40.33
CA HIS A 263 53.19 -19.04 -41.50
C HIS A 263 54.59 -18.45 -41.22
N THR A 264 55.57 -19.34 -41.04
CA THR A 264 56.90 -19.22 -41.67
C THR A 264 57.63 -20.54 -41.49
N GLU A 265 57.43 -21.43 -42.47
CA GLU A 265 58.39 -22.49 -42.76
C GLU A 265 59.49 -21.93 -43.66
N VAL A 266 60.73 -22.19 -43.26
CA VAL A 266 61.86 -22.64 -44.09
C VAL A 266 62.23 -21.78 -45.30
N THR A 267 63.32 -21.03 -45.18
CA THR A 267 64.55 -21.32 -45.95
C THR A 267 65.77 -20.85 -45.18
#